data_AF-A0A6C1QXR0-F1
#
_entry.id   AF-A0A6C1QXR0-F1
#
_cell.length_a   1.000
_cell.length_b   1.000
_cell.length_c   1.000
_cell.angle_alpha   90.00
_cell.angle_beta   90.00
_cell.angle_gamma   90.00
#
_symmetry.space_group_name_H-M   'P 1'
#
loop_
_entity.id
_entity.type
_entity.pdbx_description
1 polymer ?
#
loop_
_entity_poly.entity_id
_entity_poly.type
_entity_poly.pdbx_seq_one_letter_code
_entity_poly.pdbx_strand_id
1 'polypeptide(L)' 'VEAYQGGTCNETDVSARVCVHLALAARPMRMLVKPGMGFDEGMVVVYNEMMRTLALLEARS' A
#
# COMPACT_ATOMS: atom_id res chain seq x y z
N VAL A 1 -20.53 -6.58 -2.79
CA VAL A 1 -19.76 -5.31 -2.83
C VAL A 1 -18.32 -5.66 -2.47
N GLU A 2 -17.35 -5.31 -3.32
CA GLU A 2 -15.93 -5.59 -3.08
C GLU A 2 -15.25 -4.39 -2.42
N ALA A 3 -14.45 -4.62 -1.37
CA ALA A 3 -13.66 -3.56 -0.75
C ALA A 3 -12.43 -3.23 -1.62
N TYR A 4 -12.38 -1.99 -2.10
CA TYR A 4 -11.22 -1.43 -2.79
C TYR A 4 -10.64 -0.28 -1.95
N GLN A 5 -9.43 -0.46 -1.44
CA GLN A 5 -8.74 0.60 -0.71
C GLN A 5 -8.10 1.58 -1.70
N GLY A 6 -8.84 2.66 -1.98
CA GLY A 6 -8.41 3.71 -2.90
C GLY A 6 -7.41 4.70 -2.31
N GLY A 7 -7.46 5.91 -2.85
CA GLY A 7 -6.59 7.03 -2.48
C GLY A 7 -6.59 8.07 -3.58
N THR A 8 -5.57 8.91 -3.61
CA THR A 8 -5.43 9.95 -4.63
C THR A 8 -3.98 10.06 -5.09
N CYS A 9 -3.75 10.52 -6.33
CA CYS A 9 -2.41 10.81 -6.81
C CYS A 9 -1.78 12.01 -6.07
N ASN A 10 -2.57 12.84 -5.39
CA ASN A 10 -2.14 14.05 -4.69
C ASN A 10 -1.94 13.86 -3.18
N GLU A 11 -1.69 12.63 -2.73
CA GLU A 11 -1.29 12.36 -1.35
C GLU A 11 0.24 12.25 -1.23
N THR A 12 0.75 11.76 -0.10
CA THR A 12 2.21 11.63 0.13
C THR A 12 2.65 10.18 0.17
N ASP A 13 3.94 9.95 0.05
CA ASP A 13 4.55 8.63 0.24
C ASP A 13 4.27 8.11 1.67
N VAL A 14 4.30 9.00 2.67
CA VAL A 14 3.98 8.65 4.07
C VAL A 14 2.53 8.16 4.21
N SER A 15 1.54 8.84 3.62
CA SER A 15 0.14 8.39 3.70
C SER A 15 -0.09 7.08 2.93
N ALA A 16 0.59 6.89 1.79
CA ALA A 16 0.53 5.66 1.02
C ALA A 16 1.10 4.47 1.80
N ARG A 17 2.25 4.65 2.45
CA ARG A 17 2.85 3.62 3.31
C ARG A 17 1.95 3.25 4.48
N VAL A 18 1.35 4.23 5.18
CA VAL A 18 0.38 3.94 6.25
C VAL A 18 -0.82 3.16 5.71
N CYS A 19 -1.34 3.52 4.53
CA CYS A 19 -2.41 2.77 3.88
C CYS A 19 -2.04 1.32 3.60
N VAL A 20 -0.79 1.01 3.24
CA VAL A 20 -0.32 -0.38 3.05
C VAL A 20 -0.48 -1.21 4.32
N HIS A 21 -0.13 -0.66 5.48
CA HIS A 21 -0.32 -1.34 6.78
C HIS A 21 -1.80 -1.61 7.08
N LEU A 22 -2.66 -0.62 6.81
CA LEU A 22 -4.11 -0.80 6.95
C LEU A 22 -4.64 -1.88 6.00
N ALA A 23 -4.15 -1.93 4.76
CA ALA A 23 -4.54 -2.92 3.77
C ALA A 23 -4.14 -4.34 4.21
N LEU A 24 -2.92 -4.52 4.68
CA LEU A 24 -2.42 -5.81 5.18
C LEU A 24 -3.25 -6.33 6.36
N ALA A 25 -3.67 -5.42 7.25
CA ALA A 25 -4.51 -5.78 8.40
C ALA A 25 -5.97 -6.08 8.00
N ALA A 26 -6.58 -5.22 7.18
CA ALA A 26 -8.01 -5.27 6.85
C ALA A 26 -8.35 -6.19 5.66
N ARG A 27 -7.35 -6.59 4.86
CA ARG A 27 -7.46 -7.48 3.69
C ARG A 27 -8.50 -7.04 2.66
N PRO A 28 -8.41 -5.82 2.09
CA PRO A 28 -9.24 -5.44 0.95
C PRO A 28 -8.88 -6.30 -0.28
N MET A 29 -9.81 -6.42 -1.23
CA MET A 29 -9.59 -7.20 -2.46
C MET A 29 -8.57 -6.52 -3.39
N ARG A 30 -8.50 -5.18 -3.34
CA ARG A 30 -7.59 -4.35 -4.14
C ARG A 30 -7.11 -3.16 -3.33
N MET A 31 -5.94 -2.63 -3.70
CA MET A 31 -5.41 -1.38 -3.18
C MET A 31 -4.85 -0.54 -4.35
N LEU A 32 -5.10 0.77 -4.31
CA LEU A 32 -4.60 1.70 -5.31
C LEU A 32 -3.09 1.90 -5.18
N VAL A 33 -2.42 1.95 -6.32
CA VAL A 33 -1.03 2.41 -6.47
C VAL A 33 -1.00 3.94 -6.37
N LYS A 34 -0.25 4.49 -5.41
CA LYS A 34 -0.25 5.92 -5.06
C LYS A 34 1.01 6.31 -4.27
N PRO A 35 1.35 7.60 -4.14
CA PRO A 35 0.79 8.76 -4.85
C PRO A 35 1.39 8.91 -6.26
N GLY A 36 1.18 10.06 -6.89
CA GLY A 36 1.82 10.44 -8.14
C GLY A 36 1.04 10.01 -9.39
N MET A 37 1.42 10.62 -10.52
CA MET A 37 0.88 10.30 -11.86
C MET A 37 1.91 9.56 -12.74
N GLY A 38 3.15 9.37 -12.25
CA GLY A 38 4.20 8.65 -12.96
C GLY A 38 4.11 7.13 -12.87
N PHE A 39 3.16 6.60 -12.07
CA PHE A 39 2.90 5.18 -11.81
C PHE A 39 4.06 4.44 -11.12
N ASP A 40 5.26 4.50 -11.68
CA ASP A 40 6.45 3.80 -11.20
C ASP A 40 6.79 4.17 -9.75
N GLU A 41 6.71 5.46 -9.41
CA GLU A 41 6.98 5.94 -8.06
C GLU A 41 5.95 5.40 -7.06
N GLY A 42 4.67 5.40 -7.44
CA GLY A 42 3.59 4.84 -6.63
C GLY A 42 3.71 3.33 -6.46
N MET A 43 4.10 2.61 -7.52
CA MET A 43 4.34 1.16 -7.47
C MET A 43 5.46 0.84 -6.50
N VAL A 44 6.59 1.55 -6.62
CA VAL A 44 7.75 1.37 -5.74
C VAL A 44 7.38 1.65 -4.28
N VAL A 45 6.63 2.71 -3.99
CA VAL A 45 6.20 3.05 -2.61
C VAL A 45 5.29 1.96 -2.04
N VAL A 46 4.22 1.60 -2.75
CA VAL A 46 3.19 0.68 -2.26
C VAL A 46 3.72 -0.76 -2.19
N TYR A 47 4.32 -1.25 -3.26
CA TYR A 47 4.77 -2.64 -3.37
C TYR A 47 5.93 -2.93 -2.41
N ASN A 48 6.93 -2.04 -2.34
CA ASN A 48 8.08 -2.29 -1.48
C ASN A 48 7.72 -2.20 0.00
N GLU A 49 6.82 -1.29 0.40
CA GLU A 49 6.35 -1.26 1.78
C GLU A 49 5.55 -2.52 2.13
N MET A 50 4.75 -3.03 1.19
CA MET A 50 4.00 -4.27 1.37
C MET A 50 4.96 -5.45 1.61
N MET A 51 5.95 -5.62 0.72
CA MET A 51 6.90 -6.73 0.82
C MET A 51 7.79 -6.64 2.07
N ARG A 52 8.24 -5.44 2.45
CA ARG A 52 8.98 -5.24 3.71
C ARG A 52 8.13 -5.62 4.92
N THR A 53 6.87 -5.21 4.94
CA THR A 53 5.97 -5.49 6.07
C THR A 53 5.68 -6.98 6.17
N LEU A 54 5.41 -7.64 5.05
CA LEU A 54 5.21 -9.10 5.02
C LEU A 54 6.44 -9.85 5.53
N ALA A 55 7.64 -9.47 5.10
CA ALA A 55 8.88 -10.10 5.59
C ALA A 55 9.06 -9.93 7.12
N LEU A 56 8.72 -8.77 7.67
CA LEU A 56 8.75 -8.54 9.13
C LEU A 56 7.68 -9.35 9.88
N LEU A 57 6.51 -9.57 9.28
CA LEU A 57 5.46 -10.39 9.87
C LEU A 57 5.86 -11.88 9.86
N GLU A 58 6.42 -12.36 8.76
CA GLU A 58 6.94 -13.73 8.63
C GLU A 58 8.09 -14.02 9.60
N ALA A 59 8.99 -13.05 9.83
CA ALA A 59 10.07 -13.19 10.80
C ALA A 59 9.58 -13.26 12.28
N ARG A 60 8.32 -12.92 12.55
CA ARG A 60 7.72 -12.93 13.90
C ARG A 60 6.75 -14.09 14.14
N SER A 61 6.40 -14.85 13.10
CA SER A 61 5.56 -16.05 13.18
C SER A 61 6.39 -17.29 13.43
#